data_AF-A0A1H0C0U3-F1
#
_entry.id   AF-A0A1H0C0U3-F1
#
_cell.length_a   1.000
_cell.length_b   1.000
_cell.length_c   1.000
_cell.angle_alpha   90.00
_cell.angle_beta   90.00
_cell.angle_gamma   90.00
#
_symmetry.space_group_name_H-M   'P 1'
#
loop_
_entity.id
_entity.type
_entity.pdbx_description
1 polymer ?
#
loop_
_entity_poly.entity_id
_entity_poly.type
_entity_poly.pdbx_seq_one_letter_code
_entity_poly.pdbx_strand_id
1 'polypeptide(L)'
;MTHPYPVPPASTEPLGSVTRILALEEVSGAGDGVEAFIGSSLPQISGRIYGGQVVAQGLLAAAATMVDDGDGPRQPHSVHAFFMRGGKPGQTLRFDVERMHDGRSFSQRRTTTTQDGVPILTMVSSFQEQQEGTEVQLEAPDVPRPEELISALEIFRSIDHPVAKFLGRTTAFDIRHVEGNIYLRPGRRVEGRQHLWVRSRGAIPAEASQTVHRALLTYMCDQVMLEPALRSQGLSWRSEGMSLATLDHAQWFHRDVDAGDWLLFVQDSPTSQGGRSMARAEVFDSSGRLVSTIAQEGMIRTPTATAHGSGDWAIRLAEGDDGGPIPDASA
;
A
#
# COMPACT_ATOMS: atom_id res chain seq x y z
N MET A 1 24.03 -17.54 -6.98
CA MET A 1 24.03 -16.16 -6.47
C MET A 1 22.74 -15.55 -6.93
N THR A 2 22.09 -14.78 -6.08
CA THR A 2 20.69 -14.41 -6.28
C THR A 2 20.66 -12.90 -6.39
N HIS A 3 20.46 -12.44 -7.61
CA HIS A 3 20.51 -11.03 -7.93
C HIS A 3 19.19 -10.36 -7.56
N PRO A 4 19.20 -9.07 -7.18
CA PRO A 4 17.97 -8.33 -6.93
C PRO A 4 17.04 -8.38 -8.14
N TYR A 5 15.73 -8.41 -7.89
CA TYR A 5 14.74 -8.40 -8.96
C TYR A 5 14.84 -7.08 -9.75
N PRO A 6 14.87 -7.11 -11.10
CA PRO A 6 15.03 -5.91 -11.89
C PRO A 6 13.80 -5.00 -11.76
N VAL A 7 14.02 -3.77 -11.29
CA VAL A 7 13.00 -2.70 -11.26
C VAL A 7 13.48 -1.54 -12.12
N PRO A 8 12.93 -1.36 -13.32
CA PRO A 8 13.29 -0.24 -14.20
C PRO A 8 12.96 1.11 -13.55
N PRO A 9 13.89 2.07 -13.53
CA PRO A 9 13.65 3.37 -12.92
C PRO A 9 12.72 4.22 -13.80
N ALA A 10 11.62 4.70 -13.24
CA ALA A 10 10.80 5.71 -13.89
C ALA A 10 11.56 7.05 -13.94
N SER A 11 11.44 7.76 -15.06
CA SER A 11 12.16 9.01 -15.33
C SER A 11 11.51 10.25 -14.73
N THR A 12 10.25 10.15 -14.30
CA THR A 12 9.45 11.28 -13.83
C THR A 12 9.18 11.19 -12.34
N GLU A 13 9.43 12.28 -11.62
CA GLU A 13 9.12 12.36 -10.20
C GLU A 13 7.61 12.67 -9.97
N PRO A 14 7.01 12.11 -8.91
CA PRO A 14 7.65 11.34 -7.83
C PRO A 14 7.66 9.81 -8.02
N LEU A 15 7.18 9.30 -9.17
CA LEU A 15 7.21 7.86 -9.47
C LEU A 15 8.64 7.30 -9.54
N GLY A 16 9.59 8.08 -10.08
CA GLY A 16 11.01 7.73 -10.12
C GLY A 16 11.57 7.37 -8.75
N SER A 17 11.24 8.16 -7.72
CA SER A 17 11.62 7.87 -6.34
C SER A 17 11.04 6.55 -5.83
N VAL A 18 9.79 6.22 -6.19
CA VAL A 18 9.18 4.93 -5.83
C VAL A 18 9.89 3.78 -6.55
N THR A 19 10.10 3.85 -7.86
CA THR A 19 10.79 2.76 -8.58
C THR A 19 12.22 2.53 -8.08
N ARG A 20 12.93 3.61 -7.71
CA ARG A 20 14.28 3.49 -7.13
C ARG A 20 14.26 2.87 -5.74
N ILE A 21 13.26 3.16 -4.90
CA ILE A 21 13.18 2.55 -3.56
C ILE A 21 12.81 1.07 -3.63
N LEU A 22 12.06 0.68 -4.65
CA LEU A 22 11.69 -0.71 -4.89
C LEU A 22 12.85 -1.55 -5.46
N ALA A 23 13.85 -0.92 -6.09
CA ALA A 23 15.07 -1.59 -6.52
C ALA A 23 15.94 -1.92 -5.30
N LEU A 24 16.03 -3.21 -4.95
CA LEU A 24 16.82 -3.69 -3.83
C LEU A 24 18.29 -3.92 -4.21
N GLU A 25 19.15 -3.98 -3.19
CA GLU A 25 20.57 -4.28 -3.30
C GLU A 25 20.86 -5.69 -2.76
N GLU A 26 21.89 -6.34 -3.31
CA GLU A 26 22.32 -7.67 -2.87
C GLU A 26 23.11 -7.60 -1.55
N VAL A 27 22.90 -8.57 -0.66
CA VAL A 27 23.78 -8.77 0.50
C VAL A 27 24.87 -9.78 0.16
N SER A 28 26.14 -9.36 0.21
CA SER A 28 27.26 -10.30 0.15
C SER A 28 27.31 -11.19 1.41
N GLY A 29 27.40 -12.50 1.24
CA GLY A 29 27.68 -13.45 2.34
C GLY A 29 26.50 -13.75 3.26
N ALA A 30 25.25 -13.70 2.77
CA ALA A 30 24.12 -14.25 3.52
C ALA A 30 24.38 -15.75 3.81
N GLY A 31 24.21 -16.15 5.08
CA GLY A 31 24.53 -17.51 5.54
C GLY A 31 23.73 -18.61 4.86
N ASP A 32 24.12 -19.87 5.11
CA ASP A 32 23.56 -21.05 4.44
C ASP A 32 22.02 -21.09 4.48
N GLY A 33 21.38 -21.03 3.29
CA GLY A 33 19.96 -21.31 3.10
C GLY A 33 18.99 -20.12 3.13
N VAL A 34 19.45 -18.89 3.38
CA VAL A 34 18.61 -17.67 3.35
C VAL A 34 19.21 -16.64 2.39
N GLU A 35 18.43 -16.21 1.42
CA GLU A 35 18.82 -15.16 0.48
C GLU A 35 18.42 -13.81 1.06
N ALA A 36 19.29 -12.81 0.97
CA ALA A 36 19.05 -11.54 1.63
C ALA A 36 19.28 -10.34 0.72
N PHE A 37 18.41 -9.36 0.88
CA PHE A 37 18.42 -8.12 0.12
C PHE A 37 18.35 -6.92 1.06
N ILE A 38 18.91 -5.80 0.61
CA ILE A 38 18.86 -4.53 1.32
C ILE A 38 17.97 -3.55 0.56
N GLY A 39 17.15 -2.83 1.30
CA GLY A 39 16.40 -1.68 0.79
C GLY A 39 16.54 -0.48 1.71
N SER A 40 16.04 0.66 1.24
CA SER A 40 15.87 1.86 2.05
C SER A 40 14.40 2.29 2.03
N SER A 41 14.08 3.44 2.62
CA SER A 41 12.72 3.98 2.63
C SER A 41 12.66 5.42 2.17
N LEU A 42 11.56 5.79 1.52
CA LEU A 42 11.26 7.20 1.26
C LEU A 42 11.04 7.97 2.59
N PRO A 43 11.31 9.29 2.62
CA PRO A 43 11.00 10.13 3.78
C PRO A 43 9.50 10.09 4.10
N GLN A 44 9.15 10.02 5.39
CA GLN A 44 7.75 9.95 5.86
C GLN A 44 7.49 10.95 6.99
N ILE A 45 6.43 11.75 6.86
CA ILE A 45 6.03 12.75 7.88
C ILE A 45 5.59 12.06 9.18
N SER A 46 4.99 10.88 9.09
CA SER A 46 4.53 10.11 10.26
C SER A 46 5.67 9.61 11.16
N GLY A 47 6.93 9.71 10.71
CA GLY A 47 8.08 9.12 11.38
C GLY A 47 8.11 7.58 11.29
N ARG A 48 7.21 6.97 10.51
CA ARG A 48 7.16 5.52 10.26
C ARG A 48 7.25 5.20 8.78
N ILE A 49 7.91 4.10 8.45
CA ILE A 49 7.96 3.60 7.08
C ILE A 49 6.54 3.25 6.62
N TYR A 50 6.24 3.58 5.37
CA TYR A 50 4.98 3.26 4.72
C TYR A 50 4.83 1.75 4.50
N GLY A 51 3.73 1.15 4.97
CA GLY A 51 3.52 -0.30 4.98
C GLY A 51 3.57 -0.91 3.58
N GLY A 52 2.84 -0.31 2.64
CA GLY A 52 2.84 -0.73 1.23
C GLY A 52 4.23 -0.76 0.59
N GLN A 53 5.16 0.10 1.01
CA GLN A 53 6.56 0.05 0.54
C GLN A 53 7.25 -1.25 0.98
N VAL A 54 7.11 -1.61 2.26
CA VAL A 54 7.77 -2.78 2.85
C VAL A 54 7.23 -4.06 2.22
N VAL A 55 5.91 -4.15 2.00
CA VAL A 55 5.30 -5.31 1.34
C VAL A 55 5.74 -5.41 -0.12
N ALA A 56 5.74 -4.31 -0.87
CA ALA A 56 6.19 -4.29 -2.27
C ALA A 56 7.66 -4.69 -2.42
N GLN A 57 8.55 -4.14 -1.58
CA GLN A 57 9.95 -4.55 -1.52
C GLN A 57 10.10 -6.03 -1.15
N GLY A 58 9.36 -6.51 -0.15
CA GLY A 58 9.37 -7.90 0.24
C GLY A 58 8.92 -8.83 -0.90
N LEU A 59 7.91 -8.42 -1.67
CA LEU A 59 7.40 -9.18 -2.82
C LEU A 59 8.45 -9.30 -3.91
N LEU A 60 9.17 -8.20 -4.20
CA LEU A 60 10.28 -8.19 -5.15
C LEU A 60 11.48 -9.00 -4.65
N ALA A 61 11.80 -8.94 -3.36
CA ALA A 61 12.80 -9.79 -2.73
C ALA A 61 12.45 -11.28 -2.90
N ALA A 62 11.19 -11.66 -2.65
CA ALA A 62 10.70 -13.01 -2.87
C ALA A 62 10.80 -13.42 -4.36
N ALA A 63 10.40 -12.54 -5.27
CA ALA A 63 10.46 -12.78 -6.71
C ALA A 63 11.89 -12.99 -7.22
N ALA A 64 12.88 -12.31 -6.64
CA ALA A 64 14.30 -12.48 -6.96
C ALA A 64 14.82 -13.91 -6.70
N THR A 65 14.14 -14.67 -5.85
CA THR A 65 14.51 -16.05 -5.47
C THR A 65 13.80 -17.13 -6.28
N MET A 66 13.05 -16.75 -7.31
CA MET A 66 12.41 -17.70 -8.22
C MET A 66 13.46 -18.47 -9.02
N VAL A 67 13.26 -19.78 -9.15
CA VAL A 67 14.11 -20.64 -9.98
C VAL A 67 13.57 -20.59 -11.40
N ASP A 68 14.46 -20.40 -12.37
CA ASP A 68 14.16 -20.65 -13.76
C ASP A 68 14.26 -22.15 -14.02
N ASP A 69 13.11 -22.81 -14.20
CA ASP A 69 12.97 -24.24 -14.47
C ASP A 69 12.72 -24.54 -15.95
N GLY A 70 12.68 -23.51 -16.81
CA GLY A 70 12.40 -23.63 -18.24
C GLY A 70 10.91 -23.66 -18.63
N ASP A 71 9.98 -23.64 -17.66
CA ASP A 71 8.53 -23.66 -17.91
C ASP A 71 7.91 -22.24 -17.99
N GLY A 72 8.75 -21.20 -17.89
CA GLY A 72 8.37 -19.80 -18.01
C GLY A 72 8.34 -19.05 -16.66
N PRO A 73 8.08 -17.74 -16.66
CA PRO A 73 8.13 -16.94 -15.45
C PRO A 73 6.97 -17.28 -14.50
N ARG A 74 7.30 -17.61 -13.23
CA ARG A 74 6.32 -17.70 -12.15
C ARG A 74 6.01 -16.32 -11.59
N GLN A 75 4.78 -15.87 -11.71
CA GLN A 75 4.34 -14.54 -11.25
C GLN A 75 3.68 -14.62 -9.87
N PRO A 76 3.80 -13.58 -9.01
CA PRO A 76 3.15 -13.58 -7.71
C PRO A 76 1.64 -13.53 -7.86
N HIS A 77 0.93 -14.54 -7.36
CA HIS A 77 -0.54 -14.58 -7.38
C HIS A 77 -1.15 -14.27 -6.00
N SER A 78 -0.35 -14.30 -4.93
CA SER A 78 -0.81 -13.83 -3.61
C SER A 78 0.33 -13.41 -2.69
N VAL A 79 0.00 -12.53 -1.74
CA VAL A 79 0.86 -12.14 -0.61
C VAL A 79 0.02 -11.98 0.65
N HIS A 80 0.52 -12.47 1.77
CA HIS A 80 -0.04 -12.30 3.10
C HIS A 80 1.04 -11.78 4.04
N ALA A 81 0.82 -10.63 4.65
CA ALA A 81 1.79 -9.92 5.47
C ALA A 81 1.22 -9.57 6.85
N PHE A 82 2.07 -9.62 7.87
CA PHE A 82 1.76 -9.16 9.22
C PHE A 82 2.77 -8.09 9.64
N PHE A 83 2.25 -6.92 10.05
CA PHE A 83 3.04 -5.79 10.54
C PHE A 83 3.21 -5.94 12.05
N MET A 84 4.46 -6.16 12.48
CA MET A 84 4.78 -6.34 13.90
C MET A 84 5.15 -5.02 14.56
N ARG A 85 5.85 -4.13 13.85
CA ARG A 85 6.39 -2.87 14.37
C ARG A 85 6.42 -1.80 13.29
N GLY A 86 6.28 -0.54 13.70
CA GLY A 86 6.53 0.60 12.82
C GLY A 86 8.02 0.71 12.50
N GLY A 87 8.38 0.62 11.22
CA GLY A 87 9.75 0.85 10.78
C GLY A 87 10.16 2.32 10.87
N LYS A 88 11.47 2.59 11.02
CA LYS A 88 12.03 3.94 11.13
C LYS A 88 12.59 4.42 9.78
N PRO A 89 12.07 5.53 9.21
CA PRO A 89 12.59 6.07 7.95
C PRO A 89 14.07 6.43 8.04
N GLY A 90 14.78 6.27 6.92
CA GLY A 90 16.21 6.60 6.82
C GLY A 90 17.16 5.54 7.39
N GLN A 91 16.61 4.47 8.00
CA GLN A 91 17.38 3.28 8.37
C GLN A 91 17.25 2.20 7.30
N THR A 92 18.30 1.41 7.15
CA THR A 92 18.35 0.28 6.22
C THR A 92 17.31 -0.80 6.57
N LEU A 93 16.66 -1.35 5.55
CA LEU A 93 15.79 -2.51 5.67
C LEU A 93 16.52 -3.74 5.14
N ARG A 94 16.50 -4.84 5.89
CA ARG A 94 16.98 -6.14 5.43
C ARG A 94 15.80 -7.06 5.18
N PHE A 95 15.77 -7.71 4.02
CA PHE A 95 14.76 -8.67 3.61
C PHE A 95 15.39 -10.05 3.53
N ASP A 96 15.11 -10.90 4.52
CA ASP A 96 15.55 -12.29 4.55
C ASP A 96 14.48 -13.18 3.91
N VAL A 97 14.84 -13.89 2.84
CA VAL A 97 13.94 -14.72 2.04
C VAL A 97 14.28 -16.19 2.24
N GLU A 98 13.29 -16.94 2.73
CA GLU A 98 13.31 -18.38 2.89
C GLU A 98 12.51 -19.03 1.75
N ARG A 99 13.12 -19.99 1.04
CA ARG A 99 12.45 -20.81 0.03
C ARG A 99 11.68 -21.92 0.72
N MET A 100 10.37 -21.71 0.93
CA MET A 100 9.54 -22.67 1.66
C MET A 100 9.23 -23.91 0.84
N HIS A 101 8.94 -23.73 -0.44
CA HIS A 101 8.53 -24.81 -1.34
C HIS A 101 8.71 -24.39 -2.80
N ASP A 102 9.20 -25.32 -3.62
CA ASP A 102 9.24 -25.24 -5.07
C ASP A 102 8.59 -26.52 -5.61
N GLY A 103 7.32 -26.41 -5.97
CA GLY A 103 6.53 -27.47 -6.58
C GLY A 103 6.53 -27.36 -8.11
N ARG A 104 5.74 -28.22 -8.75
CA ARG A 104 5.62 -28.25 -10.22
C ARG A 104 5.10 -26.94 -10.79
N SER A 105 4.00 -26.41 -10.27
CA SER A 105 3.36 -25.18 -10.80
C SER A 105 3.38 -24.01 -9.82
N PHE A 106 3.72 -24.27 -8.55
CA PHE A 106 3.66 -23.26 -7.48
C PHE A 106 4.98 -23.18 -6.71
N SER A 107 5.36 -21.97 -6.31
CA SER A 107 6.47 -21.69 -5.40
C SER A 107 6.01 -20.81 -4.26
N GLN A 108 6.41 -21.12 -3.03
CA GLN A 108 6.17 -20.26 -1.87
C GLN A 108 7.48 -19.74 -1.29
N ARG A 109 7.45 -18.47 -0.88
CA ARG A 109 8.55 -17.77 -0.21
C ARG A 109 8.05 -17.11 1.05
N ARG A 110 8.86 -17.15 2.11
CA ARG A 110 8.66 -16.32 3.29
C ARG A 110 9.70 -15.22 3.28
N THR A 111 9.25 -13.98 3.39
CA THR A 111 10.13 -12.82 3.54
C THR A 111 9.97 -12.25 4.95
N THR A 112 11.07 -12.12 5.68
CA THR A 112 11.11 -11.41 6.96
C THR A 112 11.89 -10.13 6.80
N THR A 113 11.26 -8.99 7.08
CA THR A 113 11.90 -7.69 7.04
C THR A 113 12.36 -7.29 8.43
N THR A 114 13.64 -6.92 8.56
CA THR A 114 14.25 -6.47 9.81
C THR A 114 14.87 -5.08 9.69
N GLN A 115 14.90 -4.37 10.82
CA GLN A 115 15.73 -3.18 11.04
C GLN A 115 16.53 -3.40 12.33
N ASP A 116 17.84 -3.16 12.31
CA ASP A 116 18.74 -3.42 13.44
C ASP A 116 18.58 -4.84 14.03
N GLY A 117 18.32 -5.83 13.17
CA GLY A 117 18.07 -7.23 13.56
C GLY A 117 16.70 -7.50 14.18
N VAL A 118 15.83 -6.49 14.31
CA VAL A 118 14.48 -6.63 14.87
C VAL A 118 13.46 -6.78 13.74
N PRO A 119 12.65 -7.87 13.73
CA PRO A 119 11.59 -8.03 12.74
C PRO A 119 10.52 -6.94 12.85
N ILE A 120 10.21 -6.32 11.71
CA ILE A 120 9.12 -5.33 11.57
C ILE A 120 7.94 -5.87 10.77
N LEU A 121 8.20 -6.80 9.83
CA LEU A 121 7.21 -7.43 8.97
C LEU A 121 7.62 -8.86 8.65
N THR A 122 6.64 -9.76 8.57
CA THR A 122 6.80 -11.10 7.99
C THR A 122 5.68 -11.28 6.98
N MET A 123 6.01 -11.87 5.84
CA MET A 123 5.04 -12.18 4.81
C MET A 123 5.34 -13.52 4.13
N VAL A 124 4.29 -14.12 3.59
CA VAL A 124 4.38 -15.27 2.68
C VAL A 124 3.80 -14.86 1.34
N SER A 125 4.57 -15.11 0.28
CA SER A 125 4.17 -14.88 -1.10
C SER A 125 4.13 -16.20 -1.86
N SER A 126 3.09 -16.38 -2.67
CA SER A 126 2.94 -17.55 -3.54
C SER A 126 2.97 -17.12 -5.00
N PHE A 127 3.70 -17.89 -5.80
CA PHE A 127 3.99 -17.66 -7.21
C PHE A 127 3.52 -18.86 -8.01
N GLN A 128 3.04 -18.60 -9.23
CA GLN A 128 2.52 -19.64 -10.11
C GLN A 128 2.97 -19.38 -11.55
N GLU A 129 3.23 -20.44 -12.29
CA GLU A 129 3.36 -20.39 -13.75
C GLU A 129 2.03 -19.95 -14.42
N GLN A 130 2.08 -19.47 -15.66
CA GLN A 130 0.86 -19.15 -16.40
C GLN A 130 0.16 -20.44 -16.84
N GLN A 131 -1.13 -20.59 -16.53
CA GLN A 131 -1.92 -21.77 -16.89
C GLN A 131 -3.32 -21.38 -17.34
N GLU A 132 -3.92 -22.17 -18.24
CA GLU A 132 -5.32 -22.02 -18.63
C GLU A 132 -6.26 -22.59 -17.55
N GLY A 133 -7.47 -22.07 -17.48
CA GLY A 133 -8.49 -22.49 -16.52
C GLY A 133 -9.84 -21.84 -16.78
N THR A 134 -10.83 -22.15 -15.94
CA THR A 134 -12.14 -21.50 -16.02
C THR A 134 -12.05 -20.05 -15.56
N GLU A 135 -12.60 -19.14 -16.36
CA GLU A 135 -12.64 -17.71 -16.04
C GLU A 135 -14.04 -17.26 -15.62
N VAL A 136 -14.16 -16.80 -14.37
CA VAL A 136 -15.35 -16.15 -13.83
C VAL A 136 -14.88 -14.93 -13.03
N GLN A 137 -15.66 -13.86 -13.03
CA GLN A 137 -15.40 -12.68 -12.22
C GLN A 137 -16.70 -11.99 -11.81
N LEU A 138 -16.59 -11.08 -10.85
CA LEU A 138 -17.62 -10.09 -10.55
C LEU A 138 -17.64 -9.01 -11.65
N GLU A 139 -18.79 -8.39 -11.86
CA GLU A 139 -18.92 -7.21 -12.71
C GLU A 139 -18.48 -5.96 -11.93
N ALA A 140 -17.74 -5.06 -12.59
CA ALA A 140 -17.40 -3.77 -12.02
C ALA A 140 -18.67 -2.92 -11.85
N PRO A 141 -18.81 -2.18 -10.73
CA PRO A 141 -19.95 -1.29 -10.55
C PRO A 141 -19.87 -0.09 -11.51
N ASP A 142 -21.03 0.46 -11.86
CA ASP A 142 -21.14 1.71 -12.61
C ASP A 142 -20.92 2.90 -11.66
N VAL A 143 -19.82 3.63 -11.88
CA VAL A 143 -19.42 4.80 -11.09
C VAL A 143 -18.91 5.90 -12.02
N PRO A 144 -18.93 7.18 -11.61
CA PRO A 144 -18.36 8.26 -12.40
C PRO A 144 -16.92 7.95 -12.84
N ARG A 145 -16.60 8.32 -14.07
CA ARG A 145 -15.28 8.09 -14.64
C ARG A 145 -14.26 9.01 -13.98
N PRO A 146 -12.97 8.63 -13.94
CA PRO A 146 -11.95 9.41 -13.23
C PRO A 146 -11.82 10.85 -13.77
N GLU A 147 -12.13 11.08 -15.05
CA GLU A 147 -12.13 12.40 -15.68
C GLU A 147 -13.16 13.37 -15.08
N GLU A 148 -14.23 12.85 -14.48
CA GLU A 148 -15.30 13.63 -13.85
C GLU A 148 -15.00 13.94 -12.37
N LEU A 149 -13.93 13.38 -11.83
CA LEU A 149 -13.59 13.44 -10.40
C LEU A 149 -12.38 14.36 -10.15
N ILE A 150 -12.34 14.92 -8.95
CA ILE A 150 -11.26 15.80 -8.50
C ILE A 150 -10.08 14.97 -8.01
N SER A 151 -8.88 15.29 -8.47
CA SER A 151 -7.63 14.70 -7.97
C SER A 151 -7.35 15.14 -6.54
N ALA A 152 -6.95 14.19 -5.69
CA ALA A 152 -6.43 14.47 -4.35
C ALA A 152 -5.28 15.49 -4.36
N LEU A 153 -4.48 15.53 -5.43
CA LEU A 153 -3.38 16.48 -5.58
C LEU A 153 -3.87 17.92 -5.71
N GLU A 154 -4.95 18.14 -6.44
CA GLU A 154 -5.54 19.47 -6.61
C GLU A 154 -6.00 20.01 -5.26
N ILE A 155 -6.59 19.13 -4.44
CA ILE A 155 -6.99 19.41 -3.06
C ILE A 155 -5.76 19.79 -2.22
N PHE A 156 -4.72 18.95 -2.19
CA PHE A 156 -3.52 19.24 -1.39
C PHE A 156 -2.77 20.50 -1.85
N ARG A 157 -2.77 20.82 -3.14
CA ARG A 157 -2.16 22.04 -3.68
C ARG A 157 -2.94 23.30 -3.31
N SER A 158 -4.25 23.20 -3.11
CA SER A 158 -5.10 24.31 -2.71
C SER A 158 -4.97 24.68 -1.23
N ILE A 159 -4.39 23.80 -0.41
CA ILE A 159 -4.24 23.99 1.04
C ILE A 159 -2.86 24.60 1.32
N ASP A 160 -2.83 25.81 1.88
CA ASP A 160 -1.58 26.44 2.30
C ASP A 160 -1.09 25.90 3.66
N HIS A 161 -0.60 24.66 3.65
CA HIS A 161 -0.07 23.98 4.84
C HIS A 161 1.19 23.16 4.49
N PRO A 162 2.26 23.16 5.29
CA PRO A 162 3.51 22.46 4.98
C PRO A 162 3.34 20.98 4.65
N VAL A 163 2.50 20.27 5.39
CA VAL A 163 2.18 18.85 5.14
C VAL A 163 1.48 18.65 3.79
N ALA A 164 0.55 19.54 3.42
CA ALA A 164 -0.17 19.44 2.15
C ALA A 164 0.77 19.73 0.97
N LYS A 165 1.68 20.71 1.10
CA LYS A 165 2.74 20.98 0.12
C LYS A 165 3.69 19.80 -0.04
N PHE A 166 4.07 19.12 1.05
CA PHE A 166 4.88 17.91 0.99
C PHE A 166 4.14 16.79 0.23
N LEU A 167 2.92 16.45 0.65
CA LEU A 167 2.10 15.42 -0.01
C LEU A 167 1.89 15.72 -1.50
N GLY A 168 1.54 16.95 -1.86
CA GLY A 168 1.36 17.34 -3.27
C GLY A 168 2.62 17.16 -4.14
N ARG A 169 3.82 17.19 -3.54
CA ARG A 169 5.11 16.97 -4.21
C ARG A 169 5.52 15.50 -4.23
N THR A 170 5.18 14.71 -3.22
CA THR A 170 5.69 13.35 -3.03
C THR A 170 4.72 12.24 -3.42
N THR A 171 3.42 12.49 -3.54
CA THR A 171 2.45 11.44 -3.88
C THR A 171 2.69 10.93 -5.30
N ALA A 172 3.10 9.68 -5.48
CA ALA A 172 3.39 9.06 -6.78
C ALA A 172 2.16 8.55 -7.54
N PHE A 173 0.98 8.67 -6.96
CA PHE A 173 -0.28 8.19 -7.53
C PHE A 173 -1.32 9.31 -7.60
N ASP A 174 -2.14 9.30 -8.64
CA ASP A 174 -3.33 10.15 -8.73
C ASP A 174 -4.49 9.35 -8.15
N ILE A 175 -5.15 9.90 -7.13
CA ILE A 175 -6.25 9.27 -6.41
C ILE A 175 -7.47 10.17 -6.54
N ARG A 176 -8.59 9.60 -6.97
CA ARG A 176 -9.85 10.31 -7.19
C ARG A 176 -11.01 9.56 -6.52
N HIS A 177 -11.60 10.15 -5.49
CA HIS A 177 -12.69 9.56 -4.72
C HIS A 177 -14.06 9.85 -5.34
N VAL A 178 -14.90 8.83 -5.46
CA VAL A 178 -16.28 8.95 -5.96
C VAL A 178 -17.19 9.59 -4.90
N GLU A 179 -17.14 9.13 -3.65
CA GLU A 179 -17.96 9.63 -2.54
C GLU A 179 -17.33 10.87 -1.83
N GLY A 180 -16.31 11.46 -2.44
CA GLY A 180 -15.50 12.53 -1.86
C GLY A 180 -14.50 12.01 -0.81
N ASN A 181 -13.42 12.76 -0.59
CA ASN A 181 -12.34 12.34 0.31
C ASN A 181 -12.65 12.59 1.80
N ILE A 182 -11.87 11.98 2.68
CA ILE A 182 -11.93 12.18 4.13
C ILE A 182 -10.59 12.69 4.70
N TYR A 183 -9.84 13.49 3.93
CA TYR A 183 -8.52 13.96 4.36
C TYR A 183 -8.59 14.94 5.52
N LEU A 184 -9.55 15.88 5.48
CA LEU A 184 -9.65 16.97 6.45
C LEU A 184 -10.88 16.87 7.36
N ARG A 185 -11.98 16.33 6.83
CA ARG A 185 -13.27 16.25 7.50
C ARG A 185 -13.90 14.89 7.22
N PRO A 186 -14.74 14.38 8.14
CA PRO A 186 -15.52 13.17 7.86
C PRO A 186 -16.39 13.31 6.61
N GLY A 187 -16.73 12.17 6.01
CA GLY A 187 -17.69 12.12 4.91
C GLY A 187 -19.06 12.65 5.34
N ARG A 188 -19.85 13.14 4.36
CA ARG A 188 -21.22 13.63 4.63
C ARG A 188 -22.15 12.53 5.17
N ARG A 189 -21.84 11.27 4.84
CA ARG A 189 -22.55 10.08 5.29
C ARG A 189 -21.58 9.17 6.03
N VAL A 190 -22.07 8.57 7.10
CA VAL A 190 -21.36 7.53 7.85
C VAL A 190 -21.70 6.20 7.20
N GLU A 191 -20.86 5.76 6.28
CA GLU A 191 -21.01 4.48 5.57
C GLU A 191 -19.65 3.83 5.34
N GLY A 192 -19.57 2.52 5.54
CA GLY A 192 -18.33 1.78 5.38
C GLY A 192 -18.02 1.41 3.94
N ARG A 193 -18.41 2.20 2.95
CA ARG A 193 -18.22 1.91 1.52
C ARG A 193 -17.59 3.09 0.82
N GLN A 194 -16.73 2.83 -0.15
CA GLN A 194 -16.24 3.84 -1.08
C GLN A 194 -15.76 3.23 -2.39
N HIS A 195 -15.71 4.09 -3.40
CA HIS A 195 -15.08 3.83 -4.68
C HIS A 195 -14.06 4.92 -4.96
N LEU A 196 -12.92 4.52 -5.52
CA LEU A 196 -11.89 5.47 -5.93
C LEU A 196 -11.11 4.94 -7.12
N TRP A 197 -10.64 5.85 -7.94
CA TRP A 197 -9.74 5.57 -9.05
C TRP A 197 -8.31 5.89 -8.64
N VAL A 198 -7.38 4.99 -8.96
CA VAL A 198 -5.94 5.17 -8.74
C VAL A 198 -5.16 4.89 -10.01
N ARG A 199 -4.11 5.68 -10.27
CA ARG A 199 -3.07 5.35 -11.27
C ARG A 199 -1.72 5.96 -10.90
N SER A 200 -0.63 5.49 -11.49
CA SER A 200 0.67 6.15 -11.34
C SER A 200 0.70 7.56 -11.94
N ARG A 201 1.46 8.45 -11.30
CA ARG A 201 1.78 9.78 -11.82
C ARG A 201 3.10 9.73 -12.56
N GLY A 202 3.03 9.46 -13.84
CA GLY A 202 4.19 9.29 -14.69
C GLY A 202 4.15 7.95 -15.40
N ALA A 203 4.86 7.88 -16.51
CA ALA A 203 4.98 6.66 -17.28
C ALA A 203 5.81 5.63 -16.50
N ILE A 204 5.23 4.44 -16.33
CA ILE A 204 6.00 3.26 -15.92
C ILE A 204 6.81 2.83 -17.15
N PRO A 205 8.12 2.50 -17.01
CA PRO A 205 8.92 2.04 -18.13
C PRO A 205 8.33 0.80 -18.81
N ALA A 206 8.38 0.73 -20.14
CA ALA A 206 7.75 -0.33 -20.92
C ALA A 206 8.36 -1.73 -20.65
N GLU A 207 9.59 -1.76 -20.17
CA GLU A 207 10.32 -2.95 -19.76
C GLU A 207 9.98 -3.42 -18.32
N ALA A 208 9.12 -2.70 -17.60
CA ALA A 208 8.67 -3.14 -16.28
C ALA A 208 7.82 -4.43 -16.39
N SER A 209 8.22 -5.47 -15.66
CA SER A 209 7.53 -6.76 -15.69
C SER A 209 6.19 -6.69 -14.95
N GLN A 210 5.32 -7.68 -15.18
CA GLN A 210 4.08 -7.83 -14.41
C GLN A 210 4.32 -7.94 -12.90
N THR A 211 5.42 -8.53 -12.45
CA THR A 211 5.81 -8.53 -11.03
C THR A 211 6.03 -7.11 -10.52
N VAL A 212 6.64 -6.22 -11.31
CA VAL A 212 6.82 -4.80 -10.94
C VAL A 212 5.47 -4.08 -10.89
N HIS A 213 4.57 -4.29 -11.86
CA HIS A 213 3.22 -3.72 -11.81
C HIS A 213 2.42 -4.20 -10.59
N ARG A 214 2.49 -5.50 -10.25
CA ARG A 214 1.87 -6.07 -9.04
C ARG A 214 2.47 -5.52 -7.74
N ALA A 215 3.79 -5.30 -7.71
CA ALA A 215 4.45 -4.63 -6.59
C ALA A 215 4.03 -3.15 -6.47
N LEU A 216 3.87 -2.43 -7.58
CA LEU A 216 3.34 -1.07 -7.59
C LEU A 216 1.88 -1.01 -7.14
N LEU A 217 1.05 -2.00 -7.51
CA LEU A 217 -0.32 -2.13 -7.00
C LEU A 217 -0.34 -2.35 -5.49
N THR A 218 0.53 -3.24 -4.99
CA THR A 218 0.72 -3.47 -3.55
C THR A 218 1.18 -2.21 -2.84
N TYR A 219 2.10 -1.45 -3.47
CA TYR A 219 2.55 -0.18 -2.94
C TYR A 219 1.39 0.82 -2.86
N MET A 220 0.54 0.97 -3.88
CA MET A 220 -0.49 2.02 -3.88
C MET A 220 -1.66 1.71 -2.95
N CYS A 221 -2.06 0.44 -2.78
CA CYS A 221 -3.31 0.11 -2.10
C CYS A 221 -3.33 0.51 -0.63
N ASP A 222 -2.22 0.34 0.09
CA ASP A 222 -2.13 0.58 1.54
C ASP A 222 -2.38 2.07 1.90
N GLN A 223 -2.34 3.00 0.93
CA GLN A 223 -2.69 4.42 1.16
C GLN A 223 -4.19 4.62 1.45
N VAL A 224 -5.05 3.75 0.93
CA VAL A 224 -6.50 3.94 0.91
C VAL A 224 -7.26 2.82 1.63
N MET A 225 -6.60 1.71 1.97
CA MET A 225 -7.28 0.52 2.51
C MET A 225 -8.10 0.78 3.77
N LEU A 226 -7.65 1.64 4.69
CA LEU A 226 -8.36 1.86 5.96
C LEU A 226 -9.42 2.98 5.92
N GLU A 227 -9.56 3.68 4.80
CA GLU A 227 -10.56 4.75 4.67
C GLU A 227 -12.02 4.29 4.81
N PRO A 228 -12.47 3.13 4.28
CA PRO A 228 -13.85 2.67 4.50
C PRO A 228 -14.15 2.47 5.99
N ALA A 229 -13.16 2.03 6.77
CA ALA A 229 -13.29 1.87 8.22
C ALA A 229 -13.36 3.20 8.95
N LEU A 230 -12.64 4.23 8.48
CA LEU A 230 -12.77 5.59 9.02
C LEU A 230 -14.14 6.17 8.70
N ARG A 231 -14.64 5.98 7.47
CA ARG A 231 -15.96 6.44 7.05
C ARG A 231 -17.08 5.80 7.86
N SER A 232 -17.02 4.49 8.12
CA SER A 232 -18.02 3.78 8.92
C SER A 232 -18.11 4.26 10.37
N GLN A 233 -17.07 4.93 10.86
CA GLN A 233 -16.97 5.49 12.21
C GLN A 233 -17.18 7.01 12.25
N GLY A 234 -17.45 7.66 11.12
CA GLY A 234 -17.58 9.12 11.04
C GLY A 234 -16.26 9.86 11.29
N LEU A 235 -15.13 9.22 10.98
CA LEU A 235 -13.78 9.75 11.17
C LEU A 235 -13.19 10.30 9.86
N SER A 236 -12.10 11.04 10.01
CA SER A 236 -11.25 11.54 8.92
C SER A 236 -9.79 11.24 9.24
N TRP A 237 -8.91 11.38 8.26
CA TRP A 237 -7.45 11.27 8.49
C TRP A 237 -6.91 12.31 9.48
N ARG A 238 -7.69 13.36 9.78
CA ARG A 238 -7.37 14.41 10.75
C ARG A 238 -8.10 14.28 12.09
N SER A 239 -8.85 13.19 12.31
CA SER A 239 -9.56 12.98 13.58
C SER A 239 -8.58 13.01 14.77
N GLU A 240 -8.84 13.92 15.70
CA GLU A 240 -7.95 14.20 16.83
C GLU A 240 -7.82 13.01 17.78
N GLY A 241 -6.60 12.76 18.26
CA GLY A 241 -6.29 11.66 19.18
C GLY A 241 -6.43 10.25 18.59
N MET A 242 -6.73 10.13 17.29
CA MET A 242 -6.84 8.84 16.62
C MET A 242 -5.47 8.14 16.55
N SER A 243 -5.42 6.89 16.99
CA SER A 243 -4.30 5.99 16.76
C SER A 243 -4.69 4.97 15.70
N LEU A 244 -3.90 4.92 14.63
CA LEU A 244 -4.13 4.05 13.48
C LEU A 244 -2.84 3.29 13.13
N ALA A 245 -2.96 1.99 12.91
CA ALA A 245 -1.89 1.15 12.38
C ALA A 245 -2.45 -0.04 11.61
N THR A 246 -1.85 -0.39 10.49
CA THR A 246 -2.13 -1.64 9.78
C THR A 246 -1.61 -2.83 10.61
N LEU A 247 -2.40 -3.89 10.75
CA LEU A 247 -2.02 -5.11 11.47
C LEU A 247 -1.58 -6.20 10.50
N ASP A 248 -2.37 -6.41 9.44
CA ASP A 248 -2.08 -7.36 8.39
C ASP A 248 -2.47 -6.82 7.00
N HIS A 249 -2.06 -7.54 5.97
CA HIS A 249 -2.43 -7.25 4.59
C HIS A 249 -2.44 -8.56 3.80
N ALA A 250 -3.53 -8.84 3.10
CA ALA A 250 -3.65 -9.98 2.20
C ALA A 250 -4.11 -9.49 0.83
N GLN A 251 -3.40 -9.91 -0.21
CA GLN A 251 -3.69 -9.54 -1.59
C GLN A 251 -3.57 -10.75 -2.51
N TRP A 252 -4.54 -10.88 -3.41
CA TRP A 252 -4.56 -11.88 -4.47
C TRP A 252 -4.55 -11.17 -5.81
N PHE A 253 -3.69 -11.61 -6.73
CA PHE A 253 -3.59 -11.10 -8.09
C PHE A 253 -4.22 -12.13 -9.02
N HIS A 254 -5.25 -11.71 -9.74
CA HIS A 254 -6.05 -12.60 -10.60
C HIS A 254 -5.66 -12.47 -12.06
N ARG A 255 -5.22 -11.28 -12.47
CA ARG A 255 -4.89 -10.93 -13.85
C ARG A 255 -3.70 -9.98 -13.88
N ASP A 256 -3.17 -9.79 -15.08
CA ASP A 256 -2.17 -8.76 -15.34
C ASP A 256 -2.70 -7.36 -15.02
N VAL A 257 -1.82 -6.53 -14.47
CA VAL A 257 -2.12 -5.20 -13.98
C VAL A 257 -1.33 -4.20 -14.81
N ASP A 258 -1.97 -3.11 -15.19
CA ASP A 258 -1.29 -1.89 -15.63
C ASP A 258 -1.49 -0.79 -14.58
N ALA A 259 -0.53 -0.68 -13.66
CA ALA A 259 -0.48 0.39 -12.66
C ALA A 259 -0.34 1.82 -13.24
N GLY A 260 -0.09 1.96 -14.55
CA GLY A 260 -0.05 3.24 -15.26
C GLY A 260 -1.42 3.69 -15.78
N ASP A 261 -2.33 2.74 -15.98
CA ASP A 261 -3.73 3.01 -16.31
C ASP A 261 -4.59 3.14 -15.04
N TRP A 262 -5.81 3.63 -15.22
CA TRP A 262 -6.78 3.77 -14.16
C TRP A 262 -7.25 2.42 -13.63
N LEU A 263 -7.10 2.24 -12.32
CA LEU A 263 -7.62 1.10 -11.56
C LEU A 263 -8.74 1.59 -10.63
N LEU A 264 -9.90 0.94 -10.71
CA LEU A 264 -11.04 1.19 -9.82
C LEU A 264 -10.92 0.31 -8.58
N PHE A 265 -10.85 0.93 -7.42
CA PHE A 265 -10.94 0.28 -6.13
C PHE A 265 -12.39 0.37 -5.63
N VAL A 266 -13.02 -0.79 -5.43
CA VAL A 266 -14.34 -0.95 -4.82
C VAL A 266 -14.11 -1.46 -3.41
N GLN A 267 -14.38 -0.63 -2.40
CA GLN A 267 -13.96 -0.92 -1.03
C GLN A 267 -15.11 -0.90 -0.03
N ASP A 268 -15.01 -1.78 0.96
CA ASP A 268 -15.89 -1.75 2.12
C ASP A 268 -15.19 -2.05 3.45
N SER A 269 -15.86 -1.71 4.56
CA SER A 269 -15.51 -2.10 5.92
C SER A 269 -16.68 -2.85 6.54
N PRO A 270 -16.64 -4.20 6.54
CA PRO A 270 -17.78 -5.00 6.98
C PRO A 270 -17.97 -4.99 8.50
N THR A 271 -16.92 -4.70 9.28
CA THR A 271 -16.97 -4.75 10.75
C THR A 271 -15.89 -3.89 11.40
N SER A 272 -16.21 -3.35 12.58
CA SER A 272 -15.27 -2.65 13.47
C SER A 272 -15.63 -2.93 14.93
N GLN A 273 -14.67 -3.46 15.69
CA GLN A 273 -14.88 -3.89 17.07
C GLN A 273 -13.56 -4.02 17.82
N GLY A 274 -13.58 -3.75 19.13
CA GLY A 274 -12.41 -3.97 20.01
C GLY A 274 -11.17 -3.14 19.62
N GLY A 275 -11.37 -1.97 18.99
CA GLY A 275 -10.29 -1.12 18.50
C GLY A 275 -9.61 -1.64 17.23
N ARG A 276 -10.27 -2.52 16.47
CA ARG A 276 -9.85 -3.01 15.16
C ARG A 276 -10.97 -2.83 14.15
N SER A 277 -10.59 -2.69 12.89
CA SER A 277 -11.50 -2.54 11.77
C SER A 277 -10.99 -3.33 10.57
N MET A 278 -11.88 -4.08 9.94
CA MET A 278 -11.57 -4.77 8.69
C MET A 278 -11.92 -3.87 7.50
N ALA A 279 -11.11 -3.92 6.46
CA ALA A 279 -11.39 -3.35 5.16
C ALA A 279 -11.09 -4.35 4.04
N ARG A 280 -11.82 -4.25 2.94
CA ARG A 280 -11.65 -5.08 1.74
C ARG A 280 -11.65 -4.20 0.50
N ALA A 281 -11.02 -4.69 -0.57
CA ALA A 281 -11.07 -4.07 -1.88
C ALA A 281 -11.18 -5.13 -2.99
N GLU A 282 -12.05 -4.87 -3.95
CA GLU A 282 -11.98 -5.45 -5.29
C GLU A 282 -11.38 -4.39 -6.22
N VAL A 283 -10.36 -4.77 -7.00
CA VAL A 283 -9.64 -3.85 -7.88
C VAL A 283 -9.90 -4.24 -9.33
N PHE A 284 -10.49 -3.33 -10.09
CA PHE A 284 -10.80 -3.51 -11.50
C PHE A 284 -9.90 -2.64 -12.37
N ASP A 285 -9.54 -3.11 -13.56
CA ASP A 285 -8.91 -2.24 -14.57
C ASP A 285 -9.92 -1.31 -15.25
N SER A 286 -9.44 -0.40 -16.09
CA SER A 286 -10.26 0.60 -16.78
C SER A 286 -11.34 0.00 -17.68
N SER A 287 -11.17 -1.27 -18.09
CA SER A 287 -12.09 -2.06 -18.90
C SER A 287 -13.10 -2.88 -18.08
N GLY A 288 -12.98 -2.88 -16.75
CA GLY A 288 -13.88 -3.60 -15.84
C GLY A 288 -13.47 -5.04 -15.54
N ARG A 289 -12.23 -5.45 -15.82
CA ARG A 289 -11.72 -6.78 -15.41
C ARG A 289 -11.23 -6.73 -13.97
N LEU A 290 -11.63 -7.68 -13.14
CA LEU A 290 -11.18 -7.83 -11.76
C LEU A 290 -9.72 -8.29 -11.74
N VAL A 291 -8.77 -7.40 -11.47
CA VAL A 291 -7.34 -7.70 -11.50
C VAL A 291 -6.80 -8.15 -10.15
N SER A 292 -7.40 -7.71 -9.04
CA SER A 292 -6.94 -8.06 -7.70
C SER A 292 -8.06 -7.99 -6.66
N THR A 293 -7.91 -8.75 -5.57
CA THR A 293 -8.72 -8.62 -4.36
C THR A 293 -7.80 -8.44 -3.17
N ILE A 294 -8.20 -7.61 -2.21
CA ILE A 294 -7.39 -7.20 -1.06
C ILE A 294 -8.24 -7.27 0.21
N ALA A 295 -7.64 -7.69 1.32
CA ALA A 295 -8.20 -7.60 2.66
C ALA A 295 -7.14 -7.12 3.66
N GLN A 296 -7.55 -6.33 4.64
CA GLN A 296 -6.66 -5.70 5.61
C GLN A 296 -7.41 -5.42 6.91
N GLU A 297 -6.86 -5.82 8.05
CA GLU A 297 -7.29 -5.36 9.38
C GLU A 297 -6.35 -4.26 9.87
N GLY A 298 -6.94 -3.17 10.35
CA GLY A 298 -6.24 -2.08 11.01
C GLY A 298 -6.65 -1.97 12.47
N MET A 299 -5.73 -1.57 13.33
CA MET A 299 -6.06 -0.98 14.61
C MET A 299 -6.55 0.45 14.36
N ILE A 300 -7.76 0.77 14.82
CA ILE A 300 -8.31 2.12 14.84
C ILE A 300 -8.85 2.36 16.25
N ARG A 301 -8.26 3.33 16.95
CA ARG A 301 -8.64 3.70 18.31
C ARG A 301 -8.78 5.19 18.40
N THR A 302 -9.87 5.65 19.01
CA THR A 302 -10.10 7.05 19.34
C THR A 302 -10.10 7.23 20.86
N PRO A 303 -9.76 8.42 21.38
CA PRO A 303 -9.88 8.70 22.80
C PRO A 303 -11.34 8.51 23.23
N THR A 304 -11.56 7.82 24.34
CA THR A 304 -12.89 7.75 24.98
C THR A 304 -12.81 8.44 26.34
N ALA A 305 -13.94 8.95 26.84
CA ALA A 305 -14.02 9.67 28.12
C ALA A 305 -13.44 8.89 29.32
N THR A 306 -13.29 7.56 29.19
CA THR A 306 -12.80 6.65 30.23
C THR A 306 -11.44 6.01 29.93
N ALA A 307 -10.86 6.21 28.74
CA ALA A 307 -9.58 5.61 28.37
C ALA A 307 -8.64 6.66 27.74
N HIS A 308 -7.71 7.14 28.55
CA HIS A 308 -6.52 7.86 28.09
C HIS A 308 -5.46 6.80 27.80
N GLY A 309 -5.29 6.41 26.54
CA GLY A 309 -4.33 5.37 26.17
C GLY A 309 -2.91 5.75 26.56
N SER A 310 -2.30 5.00 27.49
CA SER A 310 -0.86 5.06 27.76
C SER A 310 -0.13 4.16 26.75
N GLY A 311 0.33 4.72 25.64
CA GLY A 311 1.17 4.01 24.68
C GLY A 311 1.85 4.98 23.72
N ASP A 312 3.12 4.70 23.40
CA ASP A 312 4.02 5.50 22.54
C ASP A 312 3.58 5.58 21.05
N TRP A 313 2.30 5.37 20.75
CA TRP A 313 1.76 5.39 19.38
C TRP A 313 0.95 6.65 19.06
N ALA A 314 0.97 7.66 19.93
CA ALA A 314 0.46 8.99 19.63
C ALA A 314 1.31 9.64 18.53
N ILE A 315 0.69 10.06 17.43
CA ILE A 315 1.29 11.09 16.57
C ILE A 315 1.28 12.35 17.43
N ARG A 316 2.43 12.68 18.03
CA ARG A 316 2.62 13.95 18.73
C ARG A 316 2.62 15.04 17.66
N LEU A 317 1.48 15.72 17.48
CA LEU A 317 1.47 17.05 16.90
C LEU A 317 2.34 17.94 17.80
N ALA A 318 3.27 18.69 17.20
CA ALA A 318 4.13 19.58 17.95
C ALA A 318 3.28 20.55 18.78
N GLU A 319 3.60 20.71 20.06
CA GLU A 319 2.94 21.67 20.95
C GLU A 319 3.10 23.08 20.37
N GLY A 320 1.99 23.78 20.10
CA GLY A 320 2.01 25.21 19.76
C GLY A 320 1.01 25.72 18.71
N ASP A 321 0.13 24.89 18.14
CA ASP A 321 -0.95 25.38 17.26
C ASP A 321 -2.26 25.43 18.04
N ASP A 322 -2.44 26.51 18.82
CA ASP A 322 -3.68 26.81 19.52
C ASP A 322 -4.77 26.99 18.47
N GLY A 323 -5.66 25.99 18.36
CA GLY A 323 -6.75 25.88 17.39
C GLY A 323 -7.75 27.04 17.41
N GLY A 324 -7.30 28.22 16.97
CA GLY A 324 -8.12 29.40 16.76
C GLY A 324 -9.08 29.18 15.60
N PRO A 325 -10.31 29.71 15.67
CA PRO A 325 -11.27 29.61 14.58
C PRO A 325 -10.76 30.35 13.34
N ILE A 326 -10.73 29.65 12.20
CA ILE A 326 -10.45 30.26 10.89
C ILE A 326 -11.73 31.00 10.43
N PRO A 327 -11.62 32.26 9.95
CA PRO A 327 -12.78 33.07 9.56
C PRO A 327 -13.52 32.49 8.35
N ASP A 328 -14.83 32.75 8.35
CA ASP A 328 -15.80 32.28 7.36
C ASP A 328 -15.45 32.81 5.95
N ALA A 329 -15.22 31.91 5.00
CA ALA A 329 -14.93 32.28 3.62
C ALA A 329 -16.25 32.33 2.83
N SER A 330 -17.05 33.35 3.12
CA SER A 330 -18.12 33.83 2.24
C SER A 330 -17.77 35.24 1.74
N ALA A 331 -16.96 35.29 0.67
CA ALA A 331 -16.88 36.38 -0.30
C ALA A 331 -16.26 35.83 -1.59
#